data_AF-A0A067DK46-F1
#
_entry.id   AF-A0A067DK46-F1
#
_cell.length_a   1.000
_cell.length_b   1.000
_cell.length_c   1.000
_cell.angle_alpha   90.00
_cell.angle_beta   90.00
_cell.angle_gamma   90.00
#
_symmetry.space_group_name_H-M   'P 1'
#
loop_
_entity.id
_entity.type
_entity.pdbx_description
1 polymer ?
#
loop_
_entity_poly.entity_id
_entity_poly.type
_entity_poly.pdbx_seq_one_letter_code
_entity_poly.pdbx_strand_id
1 'polypeptide(L)' 'MSYSDSDSSSYGGDYKNFKQITRERLLYEMLRSAKTGKSKSTWKVLIMDRLTVKIMSYACKMADITQEGVS' A
#
# COMPACT_ATOMS: atom_id res chain seq x y z
N MET A 1 11.65 16.91 12.11
CA MET A 1 12.37 16.99 10.82
C MET A 1 11.38 16.60 9.73
N SER A 2 11.01 17.55 8.87
CA SER A 2 10.03 17.34 7.80
C SER A 2 10.79 17.13 6.49
N TYR A 3 10.75 15.92 5.94
CA TYR A 3 11.32 15.63 4.62
C TYR A 3 10.20 15.78 3.59
N SER A 4 10.04 17.00 3.07
CA SER A 4 9.42 17.22 1.76
C SER A 4 10.48 16.90 0.73
N ASP A 5 10.23 15.90 -0.11
CA ASP A 5 11.03 15.68 -1.31
C ASP A 5 10.07 15.47 -2.48
N SER A 6 9.80 16.57 -3.17
CA SER A 6 9.10 16.63 -4.43
C SER A 6 10.16 16.87 -5.48
N ASP A 7 10.72 15.81 -6.07
CA ASP A 7 11.44 15.92 -7.34
C ASP A 7 10.95 14.86 -8.31
N SER A 8 10.17 15.34 -9.27
CA SER A 8 9.81 14.65 -10.49
C SER A 8 10.97 14.79 -11.47
N SER A 9 11.65 13.70 -11.80
CA SER A 9 12.62 13.66 -12.90
C SER A 9 12.28 12.55 -13.89
N SER A 10 12.24 12.98 -15.14
CA SER A 10 11.86 12.35 -16.40
C SER A 10 12.68 11.11 -16.82
N TYR A 11 11.95 10.08 -17.28
CA TYR A 11 12.31 9.01 -18.25
C TYR A 11 13.75 8.44 -18.22
N GLY A 12 13.93 7.27 -17.58
CA GLY A 12 15.19 6.51 -17.64
C GLY A 12 15.20 5.24 -16.78
N GLY A 13 14.47 4.21 -17.21
CA GLY A 13 14.31 2.92 -16.50
C GLY A 13 13.32 3.02 -15.35
N ASP A 14 12.37 2.09 -15.25
CA ASP A 14 11.36 2.04 -14.18
C ASP A 14 11.97 1.67 -12.82
N TYR A 15 12.99 2.42 -12.38
CA TYR A 15 13.59 2.30 -11.07
C TYR A 15 12.59 2.82 -10.04
N LYS A 16 11.75 1.90 -9.57
CA LYS A 16 10.88 2.13 -8.42
C LYS A 16 11.74 2.12 -7.17
N ASN A 17 11.59 3.15 -6.34
CA ASN A 17 12.25 3.15 -5.04
C ASN A 17 11.66 2.05 -4.14
N PHE A 18 12.38 1.67 -3.09
CA PHE A 18 11.97 0.58 -2.20
C PHE A 18 10.55 0.77 -1.67
N LYS A 19 10.18 2.00 -1.32
CA LYS A 19 8.84 2.36 -0.86
C LYS A 19 7.75 2.07 -1.90
N GLN A 20 7.99 2.42 -3.16
CA GLN A 20 7.06 2.16 -4.27
C GLN A 20 6.90 0.66 -4.53
N ILE A 21 8.00 -0.10 -4.51
CA ILE A 21 7.97 -1.57 -4.68
C ILE A 21 7.18 -2.19 -3.52
N THR A 22 7.48 -1.83 -2.27
CA THR A 22 6.78 -2.36 -1.09
C THR A 22 5.29 -2.02 -1.14
N ARG A 23 4.94 -0.79 -1.53
CA ARG A 23 3.54 -0.37 -1.69
C ARG A 23 2.80 -1.21 -2.72
N GLU A 24 3.40 -1.42 -3.89
CA GLU A 24 2.80 -2.20 -4.97
C GLU A 24 2.56 -3.65 -4.56
N ARG A 25 3.57 -4.29 -3.96
CA ARG A 25 3.46 -5.68 -3.46
C ARG A 25 2.38 -5.82 -2.38
N LEU A 26 2.33 -4.91 -1.41
CA LEU A 26 1.38 -5.02 -0.30
C LEU A 26 -0.06 -4.66 -0.71
N LEU A 27 -0.27 -3.56 -1.44
CA LEU A 27 -1.63 -3.14 -1.81
C LEU A 27 -2.19 -3.95 -2.98
N TYR A 28 -1.44 -4.07 -4.06
CA TYR A 28 -1.99 -4.61 -5.32
C TYR A 28 -1.83 -6.12 -5.43
N GLU A 29 -0.76 -6.71 -4.89
CA GLU A 29 -0.63 -8.18 -4.92
C GLU A 29 -1.32 -8.83 -3.72
N MET A 30 -1.21 -8.27 -2.51
CA MET A 30 -1.80 -8.87 -1.31
C MET A 30 -3.23 -8.38 -1.01
N LEU A 31 -3.46 -7.07 -0.82
CA LEU A 31 -4.80 -6.61 -0.41
C LEU A 31 -5.84 -6.73 -1.54
N ARG A 32 -5.46 -6.37 -2.77
CA ARG A 32 -6.38 -6.46 -3.91
C ARG A 32 -6.68 -7.89 -4.33
N SER A 33 -5.75 -8.84 -4.21
CA SER A 33 -6.05 -10.25 -4.47
C SER A 33 -7.06 -10.80 -3.45
N ALA A 34 -7.05 -10.27 -2.23
CA ALA A 34 -8.07 -10.56 -1.25
C ALA A 34 -9.43 -9.94 -1.62
N LYS A 35 -9.51 -8.94 -2.52
CA LYS A 35 -10.76 -8.33 -3.00
C LYS A 35 -11.49 -9.25 -4.01
N THR A 36 -11.74 -10.50 -3.64
CA THR A 36 -12.47 -11.47 -4.47
C THR A 36 -13.92 -11.03 -4.67
N GLY A 37 -14.31 -10.86 -5.94
CA GLY A 37 -15.55 -10.24 -6.42
C GLY A 37 -16.88 -10.95 -6.10
N LYS A 38 -16.97 -11.73 -5.02
CA LYS A 38 -18.22 -12.36 -4.53
C LYS A 38 -18.31 -12.44 -2.99
N SER A 39 -17.48 -11.74 -2.23
CA SER A 39 -17.64 -11.71 -0.77
C SER A 39 -18.88 -10.89 -0.39
N LYS A 40 -19.74 -11.44 0.48
CA LYS A 40 -20.94 -10.73 1.01
C LYS A 40 -20.58 -9.47 1.80
N SER A 41 -19.35 -9.34 2.27
CA SER A 41 -18.86 -8.16 2.98
C SER A 41 -18.05 -7.27 2.05
N THR A 42 -18.48 -6.02 1.91
CA THR A 42 -17.75 -4.95 1.22
C THR A 42 -16.44 -4.61 1.92
N TRP A 43 -16.32 -4.92 3.23
CA TRP A 43 -15.19 -4.55 4.08
C TRP A 43 -14.52 -5.76 4.74
N LYS A 44 -13.20 -5.72 4.82
CA LYS A 44 -12.36 -6.74 5.46
C LYS A 44 -11.52 -6.13 6.57
N VAL A 45 -11.27 -6.92 7.61
CA VAL A 45 -10.38 -6.54 8.71
C VAL A 45 -8.95 -6.98 8.36
N LEU A 46 -7.99 -6.05 8.41
CA LEU A 46 -6.56 -6.35 8.26
C LEU A 46 -5.93 -6.48 9.64
N ILE A 47 -5.55 -7.71 10.01
CA ILE A 47 -4.83 -7.98 11.26
C ILE A 47 -3.34 -7.85 11.01
N MET A 48 -2.66 -7.07 11.84
CA MET A 48 -1.25 -6.74 11.70
C MET A 48 -0.52 -6.90 13.02
N ASP A 49 0.74 -7.32 12.96
CA ASP A 49 1.64 -7.29 14.10
C ASP A 49 2.36 -5.92 14.22
N ARG A 50 3.17 -5.75 15.27
CA ARG A 50 3.88 -4.48 15.51
C ARG A 50 4.88 -4.11 14.41
N LEU A 51 5.46 -5.08 13.72
CA LEU A 51 6.47 -4.82 12.68
C LEU A 51 5.80 -4.42 11.37
N THR A 52 4.80 -5.18 10.97
CA THR A 52 4.01 -4.97 9.75
C THR A 52 3.31 -3.62 9.79
N VAL A 53 2.80 -3.15 10.94
CA VAL A 53 2.27 -1.78 11.09
C VAL A 53 3.29 -0.71 10.70
N LYS A 54 4.57 -0.85 11.08
CA LYS A 54 5.62 0.11 10.72
C LYS A 54 5.90 0.10 9.21
N ILE A 55 5.97 -1.08 8.62
CA ILE A 55 6.20 -1.24 7.18
C ILE A 55 5.03 -0.64 6.38
N MET A 56 3.80 -0.94 6.81
CA MET A 56 2.59 -0.53 6.13
C MET A 56 2.36 0.99 6.22
N SER A 57 2.57 1.58 7.40
CA SER A 57 2.49 3.04 7.60
C SER A 57 3.58 3.81 6.87
N TYR A 58 4.76 3.21 6.66
CA TYR A 58 5.82 3.80 5.85
C TYR A 58 5.47 3.79 4.34
N ALA A 59 4.93 2.67 3.85
CA ALA A 59 4.71 2.44 2.43
C ALA A 59 3.36 2.96 1.89
N CYS A 60 2.31 2.96 2.70
CA CYS A 60 0.93 3.21 2.25
C CYS A 60 0.21 4.21 3.13
N LYS A 61 -0.66 5.02 2.51
CA LYS A 61 -1.58 5.89 3.24
C LYS A 61 -2.82 5.11 3.62
N MET A 62 -3.50 5.51 4.70
CA MET A 62 -4.76 4.88 5.11
C MET A 62 -5.81 4.90 3.99
N ALA A 63 -5.86 5.98 3.20
CA ALA A 63 -6.73 6.07 2.02
C ALA A 63 -6.51 4.92 1.03
N ASP A 64 -5.25 4.54 0.79
CA ASP A 64 -4.90 3.47 -0.14
C ASP A 64 -5.42 2.10 0.36
N ILE A 65 -5.37 1.88 1.68
CA ILE A 65 -5.84 0.65 2.33
C ILE A 65 -7.37 0.57 2.26
N THR A 66 -8.06 1.67 2.55
CA THR A 66 -9.54 1.73 2.50
C THR A 66 -10.10 1.53 1.09
N GLN A 67 -9.39 1.97 0.04
CA GLN A 67 -9.79 1.75 -1.36
C GLN A 67 -9.75 0.27 -1.77
N GLU A 68 -8.88 -0.52 -1.15
CA GLU A 68 -8.83 -1.96 -1.34
C GLU A 68 -9.88 -2.72 -0.50
N GLY A 69 -10.78 -2.00 0.19
CA GLY A 69 -11.91 -2.57 0.93
C GLY A 69 -11.52 -3.06 2.33
N VAL A 70 -10.51 -2.44 2.93
CA VAL A 70 -10.04 -2.77 4.28
C VAL A 70 -10.42 -1.66 5.27
N SER A 71 -10.95 -2.05 6.44
CA SER A 71 -11.30 -1.15 7.55
C SER A 71 -10.81 -1.66 8.89
#